data_AF-M7CHV8-F1
#
_entry.id   AF-M7CHV8-F1
#
_cell.length_a   1.000
_cell.length_b   1.000
_cell.length_c   1.000
_cell.angle_alpha   90.00
_cell.angle_beta   90.00
_cell.angle_gamma   90.00
#
_symmetry.space_group_name_H-M   'P 1'
#
loop_
_entity.id
_entity.type
_entity.pdbx_description
1 polymer ?
#
loop_
_entity_poly.entity_id
_entity_poly.type
_entity_poly.pdbx_seq_one_letter_code
_entity_poly.pdbx_strand_id
1 'polypeptide(L)'
;MSLPPRSPSSGQGTGPGSSKPAGPVSLTCPPPPAALGSELRPAGTATSGDNESLAELQNQTGTKPEQPYKSLLLSMTADEKYNLIAYMCWDNFSHWMMNITRAQLCEWRVISRPYSDLRHCLETFAEKQNYGYPNSIAEECIVQSHRTYFLNCTQEHPVFLDPPENVLLALILAPICLIPFLVTLVVWRSKDGKMQS
;
A
#
# COMPACT_ATOMS: atom_id res chain seq x y z
N MET A 1 -26.87 -32.50 -9.13
CA MET A 1 -28.02 -32.46 -8.21
C MET A 1 -27.97 -31.14 -7.47
N SER A 2 -28.80 -30.20 -7.90
CA SER A 2 -28.86 -28.83 -7.39
C SER A 2 -29.78 -28.77 -6.19
N LEU A 3 -29.32 -28.19 -5.08
CA LEU A 3 -30.14 -27.79 -3.93
C LEU A 3 -30.37 -26.27 -4.00
N PRO A 4 -31.60 -25.78 -3.76
CA PRO A 4 -31.91 -24.35 -3.87
C PRO A 4 -31.51 -23.57 -2.59
N PRO A 5 -31.26 -22.25 -2.67
CA PRO A 5 -31.08 -21.42 -1.50
C PRO A 5 -32.42 -21.10 -0.82
N ARG A 6 -32.40 -21.18 0.51
CA ARG A 6 -33.51 -20.89 1.43
C ARG A 6 -33.50 -19.40 1.77
N SER A 7 -34.58 -18.69 1.46
CA SER A 7 -34.80 -17.29 1.84
C SER A 7 -34.84 -17.10 3.36
N PRO A 8 -34.34 -16.00 3.93
CA PRO A 8 -34.70 -15.57 5.28
C PRO A 8 -35.87 -14.57 5.24
N SER A 9 -36.85 -14.87 6.08
CA SER A 9 -38.05 -14.07 6.35
C SER A 9 -37.73 -12.85 7.21
N SER A 10 -38.43 -11.75 6.91
CA SER A 10 -38.51 -10.54 7.71
C SER A 10 -39.03 -10.84 9.12
N GLY A 11 -38.39 -10.25 10.13
CA GLY A 11 -38.77 -10.34 11.54
C GLY A 11 -38.37 -9.06 12.26
N GLN A 12 -39.33 -8.13 12.34
CA GLN A 12 -39.24 -6.89 13.10
C GLN A 12 -39.46 -7.20 14.58
N GLY A 13 -38.52 -6.81 15.44
CA GLY A 13 -38.63 -6.95 16.90
C GLY A 13 -37.97 -5.76 17.59
N THR A 14 -38.79 -4.82 18.05
CA THR A 14 -38.43 -3.65 18.85
C THR A 14 -38.35 -4.01 20.35
N GLY A 15 -37.26 -3.65 21.01
CA GLY A 15 -37.09 -3.72 22.48
C GLY A 15 -35.85 -2.94 22.95
N PRO A 16 -35.82 -2.41 24.19
CA PRO A 16 -35.12 -1.17 24.53
C PRO A 16 -33.73 -1.37 25.16
N GLY A 17 -32.89 -0.33 25.05
CA GLY A 17 -31.88 0.05 26.05
C GLY A 17 -30.66 -0.85 26.21
N SER A 18 -29.55 -0.46 25.59
CA SER A 18 -28.22 -0.60 26.18
C SER A 18 -27.28 0.39 25.49
N SER A 19 -26.85 1.41 26.22
CA SER A 19 -25.77 2.30 25.86
C SER A 19 -24.52 1.46 25.67
N LYS A 20 -24.17 1.18 24.42
CA LYS A 20 -22.97 0.44 24.06
C LYS A 20 -21.76 1.30 24.46
N PRO A 21 -20.77 0.75 25.20
CA PRO A 21 -19.55 1.49 25.47
C PRO A 21 -18.90 1.86 24.13
N ALA A 22 -18.43 3.09 24.01
CA ALA A 22 -17.62 3.51 22.87
C ALA A 22 -16.44 2.55 22.77
N GLY A 23 -16.47 1.68 21.75
CA GLY A 23 -15.35 0.81 21.42
C GLY A 23 -14.12 1.65 21.09
N PRO A 24 -12.92 1.03 21.09
CA PRO A 24 -11.70 1.74 20.72
C PRO A 24 -11.91 2.40 19.35
N VAL A 25 -11.52 3.66 19.24
CA VAL A 25 -11.64 4.44 18.02
C VAL A 25 -10.80 3.72 16.97
N SER A 26 -11.45 2.97 16.09
CA SER A 26 -10.81 2.33 14.96
C SER A 26 -10.45 3.43 13.97
N LEU A 27 -9.30 4.05 14.17
CA LEU A 27 -8.65 4.91 13.17
C LEU A 27 -8.22 3.97 12.04
N THR A 28 -9.13 3.74 11.09
CA THR A 28 -8.86 3.09 9.81
C THR A 28 -7.96 4.00 8.98
N CYS A 29 -7.11 3.43 8.14
CA CYS A 29 -6.34 4.20 7.16
C CYS A 29 -7.32 5.11 6.38
N PRO A 30 -7.24 6.46 6.49
CA PRO A 30 -8.34 7.34 6.12
C PRO A 30 -8.59 7.29 4.61
N PRO A 31 -9.86 7.43 4.17
CA PRO A 31 -10.14 7.65 2.74
C PRO A 31 -9.38 8.89 2.27
N PRO A 32 -8.98 8.96 0.98
CA PRO A 32 -8.28 10.12 0.44
C PRO A 32 -9.07 11.40 0.73
N PRO A 33 -8.40 12.55 0.95
CA PRO A 33 -9.10 13.82 1.02
C PRO A 33 -9.85 14.02 -0.31
N ALA A 34 -11.17 14.11 -0.25
CA ALA A 34 -11.96 14.59 -1.38
C ALA A 34 -11.38 15.95 -1.76
N ALA A 35 -10.99 16.12 -3.03
CA ALA A 35 -10.45 17.38 -3.54
C ALA A 35 -11.46 18.50 -3.27
N LEU A 36 -11.20 19.29 -2.23
CA LEU A 36 -11.98 20.47 -1.90
C LEU A 36 -11.52 21.56 -2.85
N GLY A 37 -12.16 21.62 -4.02
CA GLY A 37 -12.07 22.77 -4.91
C GLY A 37 -12.69 23.97 -4.21
N SER A 38 -11.84 24.87 -3.71
CA SER A 38 -12.24 26.21 -3.28
C SER A 38 -11.13 27.19 -3.62
N GLU A 39 -11.33 27.87 -4.73
CA GLU A 39 -10.70 29.12 -5.12
C GLU A 39 -10.97 30.17 -4.03
N LEU A 40 -9.95 30.73 -3.38
CA LEU A 40 -10.11 31.96 -2.59
C LEU A 40 -8.87 32.85 -2.71
N ARG A 41 -9.09 34.07 -3.22
CA ARG A 41 -8.13 35.18 -3.35
C ARG A 41 -7.66 35.67 -1.96
N PRO A 42 -6.47 36.29 -1.85
CA PRO A 42 -5.99 36.88 -0.60
C PRO A 42 -6.37 38.36 -0.45
N ALA A 43 -6.67 38.80 0.78
CA ALA A 43 -6.70 40.23 1.14
C ALA A 43 -6.31 40.48 2.61
N GLY A 44 -5.44 41.49 2.82
CA GLY A 44 -5.12 42.21 4.07
C GLY A 44 -4.08 41.51 4.96
N THR A 45 -2.80 41.90 5.04
CA THR A 45 -2.13 43.17 5.40
C THR A 45 -2.39 43.62 6.84
N ALA A 46 -1.29 43.65 7.61
CA ALA A 46 -1.20 43.92 9.05
C ALA A 46 -0.91 45.39 9.38
N THR A 47 -1.29 45.79 10.59
CA THR A 47 -0.83 46.95 11.41
C THR A 47 -1.50 46.81 12.79
N SER A 48 -1.05 47.26 13.97
CA SER A 48 0.20 47.74 14.61
C SER A 48 -0.19 48.17 16.05
N GLY A 49 0.71 48.04 17.04
CA GLY A 49 0.69 48.74 18.35
C GLY A 49 -0.15 48.05 19.47
N ASP A 50 0.21 48.00 20.75
CA ASP A 50 1.23 48.70 21.55
C ASP A 50 1.62 47.85 22.79
N ASN A 51 2.55 48.39 23.55
CA ASN A 51 3.50 47.80 24.49
C ASN A 51 3.19 48.14 25.95
N GLU A 52 3.29 47.18 26.88
CA GLU A 52 3.46 47.47 28.31
C GLU A 52 4.50 46.53 28.94
N SER A 53 5.57 47.12 29.47
CA SER A 53 6.62 46.45 30.23
C SER A 53 6.20 46.27 31.68
N LEU A 54 6.51 45.11 32.26
CA LEU A 54 6.93 45.01 33.66
C LEU A 54 7.88 43.82 33.80
N ALA A 55 9.17 44.15 33.84
CA ALA A 55 10.21 43.24 34.28
C ALA A 55 10.11 43.11 35.80
N GLU A 56 9.62 41.97 36.30
CA GLU A 56 9.93 41.46 37.63
C GLU A 56 9.35 40.05 37.79
N LEU A 57 10.08 39.02 37.35
CA LEU A 57 10.13 37.71 38.02
C LEU A 57 11.30 36.85 37.49
N GLN A 58 12.51 37.41 37.49
CA GLN A 58 13.72 36.59 37.45
C GLN A 58 13.96 35.99 38.83
N ASN A 59 13.29 34.87 39.16
CA ASN A 59 13.89 33.78 39.93
C ASN A 59 12.95 32.58 40.04
N GLN A 60 12.70 31.87 38.94
CA GLN A 60 12.22 30.50 39.02
C GLN A 60 13.10 29.67 38.10
N THR A 61 13.90 28.78 38.70
CA THR A 61 14.48 27.62 38.04
C THR A 61 13.34 26.86 37.36
N GLY A 62 13.11 27.20 36.09
CA GLY A 62 12.04 26.64 35.29
C GLY A 62 12.33 25.17 35.01
N THR A 63 11.66 24.30 35.75
CA THR A 63 11.27 23.00 35.20
C THR A 63 10.45 23.29 33.95
N LYS A 64 11.05 23.00 32.79
CA LYS A 64 10.40 23.05 31.48
C LYS A 64 9.02 22.41 31.59
N PRO A 65 7.93 23.00 31.07
CA PRO A 65 6.65 22.31 31.02
C PRO A 65 6.85 21.06 30.16
N GLU A 66 6.84 19.90 30.79
CA GLU A 66 6.72 18.61 30.12
C GLU A 66 5.46 18.72 29.27
N GLN A 67 5.66 18.73 27.95
CA GLN A 67 4.58 19.07 27.05
C GLN A 67 3.54 17.95 27.10
N PRO A 68 2.24 18.26 27.23
CA PRO A 68 1.16 17.28 27.45
C PRO A 68 1.13 16.11 26.45
N TYR A 69 1.66 16.30 25.25
CA TYR A 69 1.73 15.27 24.21
C TYR A 69 2.77 14.17 24.51
N LYS A 70 3.84 14.45 25.26
CA LYS A 70 4.86 13.44 25.59
C LYS A 70 4.32 12.41 26.58
N SER A 71 3.61 12.90 27.60
CA SER A 71 2.91 12.05 28.57
C SER A 71 1.87 11.16 27.87
N LEU A 72 1.14 11.71 26.90
CA LEU A 72 0.15 10.96 26.12
C LEU A 72 0.80 9.87 25.25
N LEU A 73 1.87 10.21 24.53
CA LEU A 73 2.65 9.24 23.74
C LEU A 73 3.30 8.16 24.61
N LEU A 74 3.74 8.47 25.82
CA LEU A 74 4.31 7.46 26.72
C LEU A 74 3.25 6.47 27.21
N SER A 75 2.01 6.92 27.43
CA SER A 75 0.91 6.04 27.87
C SER A 75 0.33 5.14 26.79
N MET A 76 0.61 5.42 25.51
CA MET A 76 0.05 4.65 24.39
C MET A 76 0.69 3.27 24.26
N THR A 77 -0.15 2.30 23.89
CA THR A 77 0.28 0.94 23.56
C THR A 77 1.08 0.93 22.24
N ALA A 78 1.75 -0.19 21.95
CA ALA A 78 2.48 -0.36 20.70
C ALA A 78 1.56 -0.30 19.47
N ASP A 79 0.35 -0.85 19.56
CA ASP A 79 -0.65 -0.79 18.49
C ASP A 79 -1.19 0.63 18.27
N GLU A 80 -1.48 1.40 19.32
CA GLU A 80 -1.91 2.79 19.21
C GLU A 80 -0.82 3.67 18.58
N LYS A 81 0.44 3.50 19.01
CA LYS A 81 1.60 4.19 18.44
C LYS A 81 1.77 3.83 16.96
N TYR A 82 1.72 2.55 16.65
CA TYR A 82 1.85 2.08 15.29
C TYR A 82 0.72 2.59 14.39
N ASN A 83 -0.52 2.65 14.89
CA ASN A 83 -1.65 3.20 14.14
C ASN A 83 -1.43 4.68 13.77
N LEU A 84 -1.00 5.51 14.74
CA LEU A 84 -0.67 6.91 14.45
C LEU A 84 0.45 7.04 13.41
N ILE A 85 1.46 6.16 13.45
CA ILE A 85 2.55 6.18 12.47
C ILE A 85 2.08 5.71 11.09
N ALA A 86 1.24 4.68 11.03
CA ALA A 86 0.64 4.19 9.79
C ALA A 86 -0.17 5.29 9.09
N TYR A 87 -0.88 6.11 9.87
CA TYR A 87 -1.54 7.32 9.35
C TYR A 87 -0.55 8.29 8.69
N MET A 88 0.61 8.56 9.31
CA MET A 88 1.63 9.44 8.72
C MET A 88 2.26 8.83 7.45
N CYS A 89 2.51 7.52 7.44
CA CYS A 89 2.98 6.80 6.24
C CYS A 89 1.98 6.95 5.09
N TRP A 90 0.69 6.80 5.38
CA TRP A 90 -0.40 6.92 4.41
C TRP A 90 -0.57 8.36 3.90
N ASP A 91 -0.50 9.36 4.77
CA ASP A 91 -0.61 10.77 4.38
C ASP A 91 0.49 11.17 3.39
N ASN A 92 1.75 10.80 3.71
CA ASN A 92 2.88 11.03 2.81
C ASN A 92 2.69 10.32 1.45
N PHE A 93 2.28 9.05 1.47
CA PHE A 93 1.97 8.30 0.24
C PHE A 93 0.87 9.01 -0.58
N SER A 94 -0.23 9.38 0.07
CA SER A 94 -1.37 10.04 -0.58
C SER A 94 -0.97 11.36 -1.21
N HIS A 95 -0.14 12.16 -0.52
CA HIS A 95 0.39 13.41 -1.03
C HIS A 95 1.18 13.22 -2.34
N TRP A 96 2.04 12.19 -2.42
CA TRP A 96 2.73 11.85 -3.66
C TRP A 96 1.77 11.40 -4.77
N MET A 97 0.81 10.54 -4.41
CA MET A 97 -0.13 9.97 -5.37
C MET A 97 -1.10 11.02 -5.95
N MET A 98 -1.41 12.10 -5.22
CA MET A 98 -2.24 13.21 -5.70
C MET A 98 -1.61 13.98 -6.87
N ASN A 99 -0.29 13.95 -7.01
CA ASN A 99 0.42 14.66 -8.08
C ASN A 99 0.60 13.81 -9.36
N ILE A 100 0.04 12.60 -9.40
CA ILE A 100 0.15 11.66 -10.52
C ILE A 100 -1.14 11.67 -11.34
N THR A 101 -1.05 11.78 -12.66
CA THR A 101 -2.23 11.77 -13.52
C THR A 101 -2.89 10.39 -13.59
N ARG A 102 -4.20 10.32 -13.85
CA ARG A 102 -4.95 9.06 -13.98
C ARG A 102 -4.33 8.06 -14.96
N ALA A 103 -3.79 8.55 -16.09
CA ALA A 103 -3.14 7.72 -17.09
C ALA A 103 -1.83 7.09 -16.56
N GLN A 104 -1.08 7.84 -15.75
CA GLN A 104 0.21 7.42 -15.20
C GLN A 104 0.08 6.53 -13.95
N LEU A 105 -1.07 6.55 -13.25
CA LEU A 105 -1.32 5.71 -12.07
C LEU A 105 -1.21 4.20 -12.39
N CYS A 106 -1.47 3.81 -13.63
CA CYS A 106 -1.37 2.42 -14.08
C CYS A 106 0.02 2.05 -14.60
N GLU A 107 0.94 3.01 -14.72
CA GLU A 107 2.33 2.73 -15.07
C GLU A 107 3.13 2.35 -13.81
N TRP A 108 3.44 1.07 -13.64
CA TRP A 108 4.23 0.58 -12.49
C TRP A 108 5.52 1.37 -12.28
N ARG A 109 6.22 1.75 -13.35
CA ARG A 109 7.45 2.56 -13.28
C ARG A 109 7.26 3.91 -12.58
N VAL A 110 6.08 4.51 -12.68
CA VAL A 110 5.75 5.80 -12.04
C VAL A 110 5.41 5.60 -10.57
N ILE A 111 4.59 4.58 -10.27
CA ILE A 111 4.06 4.36 -8.92
C ILE A 111 4.94 3.48 -8.02
N SER A 112 5.93 2.78 -8.57
CA SER A 112 6.71 1.78 -7.81
C SER A 112 7.46 2.40 -6.64
N ARG A 113 7.95 3.64 -6.79
CA ARG A 113 8.67 4.36 -5.73
C ARG A 113 7.76 4.74 -4.56
N PRO A 114 6.71 5.57 -4.73
CA PRO A 114 5.84 5.93 -3.60
C PRO A 114 5.19 4.70 -2.96
N TYR A 115 4.85 3.68 -3.74
CA TYR A 115 4.29 2.43 -3.22
C TYR A 115 5.29 1.61 -2.39
N SER A 116 6.55 1.52 -2.84
CA SER A 116 7.62 0.88 -2.07
C SER A 116 7.91 1.66 -0.78
N ASP A 117 7.88 2.98 -0.84
CA ASP A 117 8.12 3.84 0.33
C ASP A 117 7.00 3.67 1.37
N LEU A 118 5.74 3.55 0.94
CA LEU A 118 4.62 3.22 1.83
C LEU A 118 4.85 1.88 2.55
N ARG A 119 5.17 0.82 1.79
CA ARG A 119 5.45 -0.52 2.37
C ARG A 119 6.61 -0.47 3.35
N HIS A 120 7.71 0.18 2.96
CA HIS A 120 8.90 0.28 3.79
C HIS A 120 8.64 1.10 5.06
N CYS A 121 7.85 2.17 4.98
CA CYS A 121 7.43 2.96 6.13
C CYS A 121 6.63 2.10 7.13
N LEU A 122 5.62 1.37 6.65
CA LEU A 122 4.80 0.48 7.48
C LEU A 122 5.65 -0.61 8.15
N GLU A 123 6.49 -1.30 7.39
CA GLU A 123 7.38 -2.36 7.89
C GLU A 123 8.37 -1.82 8.94
N THR A 124 9.11 -0.76 8.60
CA THR A 124 10.14 -0.19 9.48
C THR A 124 9.56 0.30 10.81
N PHE A 125 8.37 0.90 10.79
CA PHE A 125 7.76 1.39 12.03
C PHE A 125 7.04 0.31 12.82
N ALA A 126 6.55 -0.76 12.18
CA ALA A 126 6.10 -1.95 12.88
C ALA A 126 7.27 -2.54 13.68
N GLU A 127 8.43 -2.74 13.05
CA GLU A 127 9.65 -3.23 13.70
C GLU A 127 10.09 -2.34 14.87
N LYS A 128 10.12 -1.01 14.68
CA LYS A 128 10.49 -0.05 15.74
C LYS A 128 9.57 -0.10 16.96
N GLN A 129 8.30 -0.42 16.78
CA GLN A 129 7.34 -0.58 17.88
C GLN A 129 7.27 -2.01 18.41
N ASN A 130 8.09 -2.94 17.90
CA ASN A 130 7.96 -4.38 18.13
C ASN A 130 6.53 -4.90 17.83
N TYR A 131 5.90 -4.30 16.82
CA TYR A 131 4.60 -4.68 16.29
C TYR A 131 4.83 -5.59 15.08
N GLY A 132 4.18 -6.76 15.03
CA GLY A 132 4.44 -7.74 13.98
C GLY A 132 4.13 -7.19 12.57
N TYR A 133 4.84 -7.66 11.56
CA TYR A 133 4.58 -7.38 10.15
C TYR A 133 4.59 -8.70 9.34
N PRO A 134 3.64 -8.93 8.42
CA PRO A 134 2.47 -8.09 8.12
C PRO A 134 1.46 -8.03 9.27
N ASN A 135 0.60 -7.00 9.28
CA ASN A 135 -0.47 -6.78 10.26
C ASN A 135 -1.71 -6.16 9.62
N SER A 136 -2.83 -6.13 10.34
CA SER A 136 -4.14 -5.69 9.83
C SER A 136 -4.15 -4.22 9.39
N ILE A 137 -3.47 -3.33 10.10
CA ILE A 137 -3.39 -1.90 9.75
C ILE A 137 -2.58 -1.72 8.46
N ALA A 138 -1.44 -2.40 8.33
CA ALA A 138 -0.64 -2.38 7.11
C ALA A 138 -1.44 -2.94 5.92
N GLU A 139 -2.11 -4.08 6.10
CA GLU A 139 -2.96 -4.69 5.08
C GLU A 139 -4.07 -3.73 4.63
N GLU A 140 -4.74 -3.06 5.57
CA GLU A 140 -5.76 -2.08 5.26
C GLU A 140 -5.21 -0.93 4.40
N CYS A 141 -4.09 -0.32 4.80
CA CYS A 141 -3.48 0.75 4.01
C CYS A 141 -3.07 0.27 2.60
N ILE A 142 -2.53 -0.94 2.48
CA ILE A 142 -2.18 -1.51 1.17
C ILE A 142 -3.43 -1.75 0.33
N VAL A 143 -4.48 -2.38 0.86
CA VAL A 143 -5.75 -2.60 0.15
C VAL A 143 -6.40 -1.27 -0.22
N GLN A 144 -6.35 -0.28 0.66
CA GLN A 144 -6.90 1.06 0.42
C GLN A 144 -6.17 1.78 -0.71
N SER A 145 -4.85 1.60 -0.85
CA SER A 145 -4.10 2.13 -1.99
C SER A 145 -4.60 1.57 -3.32
N HIS A 146 -4.86 0.25 -3.38
CA HIS A 146 -5.43 -0.41 -4.55
C HIS A 146 -6.82 0.10 -4.88
N ARG A 147 -7.67 0.23 -3.86
CA ARG A 147 -9.03 0.76 -4.01
C ARG A 147 -9.06 2.23 -4.40
N THR A 148 -8.09 3.03 -3.98
CA THR A 148 -8.12 4.48 -4.21
C THR A 148 -7.50 4.84 -5.55
N TYR A 149 -6.34 4.25 -5.86
CA TYR A 149 -5.51 4.70 -6.97
C TYR A 149 -5.49 3.71 -8.14
N PHE A 150 -5.77 2.42 -7.92
CA PHE A 150 -5.52 1.37 -8.91
C PHE A 150 -6.77 0.61 -9.39
N LEU A 151 -7.98 0.93 -8.91
CA LEU A 151 -9.22 0.20 -9.26
C LEU A 151 -9.49 0.06 -10.76
N ASN A 152 -9.15 1.08 -11.54
CA ASN A 152 -9.43 1.14 -12.97
C ASN A 152 -8.21 0.81 -13.83
N CYS A 153 -7.14 0.30 -13.23
CA CYS A 153 -6.00 -0.17 -14.00
C CYS A 153 -6.31 -1.57 -14.55
N THR A 154 -6.45 -1.68 -15.87
CA THR A 154 -6.44 -2.97 -16.54
C THR A 154 -5.09 -3.61 -16.26
N GLN A 155 -5.12 -4.80 -15.67
CA GLN A 155 -3.92 -5.57 -15.46
C GLN A 155 -3.50 -6.17 -16.81
N GLU A 156 -2.89 -5.35 -17.66
CA GLU A 156 -2.17 -5.76 -18.88
C GLU A 156 -0.89 -6.48 -18.44
N HIS A 157 -1.03 -7.59 -17.70
CA HIS A 157 0.08 -8.53 -17.70
C HIS A 157 0.10 -9.10 -19.12
N PRO A 158 1.23 -9.04 -19.86
CA PRO A 158 1.60 -10.22 -20.59
C PRO A 158 1.75 -11.26 -19.49
N VAL A 159 0.64 -11.93 -19.18
CA VAL A 159 0.65 -13.05 -18.29
C VAL A 159 1.75 -13.91 -18.91
N PHE A 160 2.79 -14.20 -18.13
CA PHE A 160 3.75 -15.24 -18.45
C PHE A 160 2.95 -16.55 -18.41
N LEU A 161 1.98 -16.65 -19.33
CA LEU A 161 1.22 -17.85 -19.59
C LEU A 161 2.26 -18.78 -20.14
N ASP A 162 2.31 -19.95 -19.53
CA ASP A 162 2.89 -21.07 -20.21
C ASP A 162 2.32 -21.10 -21.65
N PRO A 163 3.17 -21.33 -22.66
CA PRO A 163 2.69 -21.51 -24.02
C PRO A 163 1.54 -22.52 -24.02
N PRO A 164 0.54 -22.38 -24.90
CA PRO A 164 -0.51 -23.38 -25.05
C PRO A 164 0.11 -24.79 -25.09
N GLU A 165 -0.51 -25.77 -24.45
CA GLU A 165 0.06 -27.11 -24.22
C GLU A 165 0.69 -27.72 -25.48
N ASN A 166 0.05 -27.52 -26.63
CA ASN A 166 0.51 -28.00 -27.93
C ASN A 166 1.86 -27.39 -28.37
N VAL A 167 2.06 -26.09 -28.10
CA VAL A 167 3.29 -25.36 -28.42
C VAL A 167 4.39 -25.77 -27.46
N LEU A 168 4.07 -25.87 -26.17
CA LEU A 168 5.00 -26.35 -25.15
C LEU A 168 5.50 -27.78 -25.49
N LEU A 169 4.59 -28.68 -25.87
CA LEU A 169 4.94 -30.03 -26.31
C LEU A 169 5.81 -30.02 -27.56
N ALA A 170 5.52 -29.17 -28.54
CA ALA A 170 6.35 -29.02 -29.73
C ALA A 170 7.77 -28.55 -29.39
N LEU A 171 7.91 -27.60 -28.46
CA LEU A 171 9.21 -27.11 -27.97
C LEU A 171 10.00 -28.18 -27.22
N ILE A 172 9.33 -29.13 -26.55
CA ILE A 172 9.97 -30.27 -25.88
C ILE A 172 10.38 -31.35 -26.89
N LEU A 173 9.51 -31.69 -27.84
CA LEU A 173 9.77 -32.74 -28.84
C LEU A 173 10.80 -32.31 -29.89
N ALA A 174 10.84 -31.03 -30.25
CA ALA A 174 11.79 -30.51 -31.23
C ALA A 174 13.26 -30.86 -30.91
N PRO A 175 13.84 -30.53 -29.74
CA PRO A 175 15.22 -30.90 -29.41
C PRO A 175 15.41 -32.41 -29.28
N ILE A 176 14.42 -33.15 -28.76
CA ILE A 176 14.49 -34.62 -28.62
C ILE A 176 14.64 -35.30 -29.99
N CYS A 177 13.97 -34.79 -31.03
CA CYS A 177 14.05 -35.35 -32.38
C CYS A 177 15.21 -34.77 -33.20
N LEU A 178 15.47 -33.46 -33.07
CA LEU A 178 16.45 -32.73 -33.87
C LEU A 178 17.88 -33.10 -33.48
N ILE A 179 18.18 -33.27 -32.19
CA ILE A 179 19.54 -33.59 -31.74
C ILE A 179 20.03 -34.94 -32.28
N PRO A 180 19.30 -36.07 -32.13
CA PRO A 180 19.71 -37.36 -32.71
C PRO A 180 19.79 -37.32 -34.25
N PHE A 181 18.87 -36.60 -34.91
CA PHE A 181 18.90 -36.43 -36.36
C PHE A 181 20.18 -35.72 -36.82
N LEU A 182 20.55 -34.60 -36.19
CA LEU A 182 21.80 -33.91 -36.52
C LEU A 182 23.03 -34.77 -36.21
N VAL A 183 23.06 -35.48 -35.07
CA VAL A 183 24.17 -36.37 -34.70
C VAL A 183 24.36 -37.47 -35.73
N THR A 184 23.28 -38.14 -36.14
CA THR A 184 23.33 -39.20 -37.17
C THR A 184 23.77 -38.66 -38.52
N LEU A 185 23.30 -37.49 -38.94
CA LEU A 185 23.76 -36.84 -40.17
C LEU A 185 25.25 -36.52 -40.15
N VAL A 186 25.77 -35.99 -39.04
CA VAL A 186 27.20 -35.66 -38.89
C VAL A 186 28.04 -36.94 -38.93
N VAL A 187 27.62 -37.99 -38.22
CA VAL A 187 28.31 -39.29 -38.23
C VAL A 187 28.32 -39.87 -39.64
N TRP A 188 27.18 -39.85 -40.33
CA TRP A 188 27.09 -40.36 -41.70
C TRP A 188 28.02 -39.60 -42.66
N ARG A 189 27.96 -38.26 -42.64
CA ARG A 189 28.83 -37.41 -43.48
C ARG A 189 30.31 -37.56 -43.15
N SER A 190 30.66 -37.79 -41.89
CA SER A 190 32.05 -38.04 -41.47
C SER A 190 32.56 -39.43 -41.90
N LYS A 191 31.66 -40.39 -42.12
CA LYS A 191 31.99 -41.72 -42.65
C LYS A 191 32.18 -41.69 -44.17
N ASP A 192 31.33 -40.97 -44.90
CA ASP A 192 31.44 -40.84 -46.35
C ASP A 192 32.66 -40.00 -46.78
N GLY A 193 33.11 -39.06 -45.94
CA GLY A 193 34.36 -38.33 -46.14
C GLY A 193 35.64 -39.18 -46.08
N LYS A 194 35.57 -40.43 -45.59
CA LYS A 194 36.71 -41.38 -45.58
C LYS A 194 36.79 -42.27 -46.82
N MET A 195 35.84 -42.14 -47.76
CA MET A 195 35.88 -42.84 -49.05
C MET A 195 36.39 -41.94 -50.20
N GLN A 196 36.80 -40.70 -49.89
CA GLN A 196 37.39 -39.73 -50.83
C GLN A 196 38.76 -39.19 -50.38
N SER A 197 39.56 -39.98 -49.67
CA SER A 197 40.98 -39.68 -49.42
C SER A 197 41.86 -40.89 -49.67
#